data_AF-A0A7G1IHT1-F1
#
_entry.id   AF-A0A7G1IHT1-F1
#
_cell.length_a   1.000
_cell.length_b   1.000
_cell.length_c   1.000
_cell.angle_alpha   90.00
_cell.angle_beta   90.00
_cell.angle_gamma   90.00
#
_symmetry.space_group_name_H-M   'P 1'
#
loop_
_entity.id
_entity.type
_entity.pdbx_description
1 polymer ?
#
loop_
_entity_poly.entity_id
_entity_poly.type
_entity_poly.pdbx_seq_one_letter_code
_entity_poly.pdbx_strand_id
1 'polypeptide(L)'
;MNHARYSPAELACALGLFPPTEEQAAVIAAPPGPLVVIAGAGAGKTETMAARVVWLIANGYAEPGQVLGLTFTRKAAGQLLRRVRSRLARLAGLEPGAAACESAGTPVVSTYHAFAGSLLRDYGLLLPVEPDTSLLTETELWQLAFEVVNGYRGELRTQKTPAAVTAMVLRLWGQLAEHLVDTGQLRDTHVELERLVHTLPPGPYQRDRAPSQWLLRMLATQNERAELVPLLDALLERMRAEKVMDFGLQMASAARLAASFPQVGRELRNQFRVVLLDEYQDTGHSQRVALSSLFGGGVDDGLALTAVGDPIQSIYGWRGASATNLPRFTTDFLSPTAHQRRSWSYGPVGVTRRERCTWQTPFPRRRAGDRSRCVHCGHARTPRRDRSLRTAPRCAGRT
;
A
#
# COMPACT_ATOMS: atom_id res chain seq x y z
N MET A 1 -13.92 -28.28 -4.94
CA MET A 1 -14.09 -26.91 -4.41
C MET A 1 -13.87 -26.99 -2.91
N ASN A 2 -12.74 -26.50 -2.41
CA ASN A 2 -12.43 -26.60 -0.98
C ASN A 2 -13.35 -25.61 -0.26
N HIS A 3 -14.36 -26.11 0.45
CA HIS A 3 -15.26 -25.25 1.21
C HIS A 3 -14.46 -24.57 2.32
N ALA A 4 -14.61 -23.25 2.46
CA ALA A 4 -13.99 -22.51 3.55
C ALA A 4 -14.42 -23.13 4.89
N ARG A 5 -13.44 -23.44 5.75
CA ARG A 5 -13.63 -24.04 7.08
C ARG A 5 -14.43 -23.14 8.03
N TYR A 6 -14.30 -21.82 7.88
CA TYR A 6 -15.00 -20.82 8.69
C TYR A 6 -15.63 -19.75 7.77
N SER A 7 -16.90 -19.43 8.01
CA SER A 7 -17.50 -18.20 7.50
C SER A 7 -17.00 -16.96 8.28
N PRO A 8 -17.11 -15.74 7.71
CA PRO A 8 -16.73 -14.51 8.40
C PRO A 8 -17.46 -14.31 9.74
N ALA A 9 -18.74 -14.65 9.81
CA ALA A 9 -19.55 -14.50 11.02
C ALA A 9 -19.15 -15.51 12.11
N GLU A 10 -18.90 -16.77 11.74
CA GLU A 10 -18.41 -17.80 12.67
C GLU A 10 -17.05 -17.43 13.25
N LEU A 11 -16.13 -16.98 12.39
CA LEU A 11 -14.80 -16.57 12.81
C LEU A 11 -14.85 -15.34 13.73
N ALA A 12 -15.68 -14.34 13.41
CA ALA A 12 -15.89 -13.19 14.27
C ALA A 12 -16.44 -13.60 15.64
N CYS A 13 -17.44 -14.50 15.67
CA CYS A 13 -18.02 -15.01 16.91
C CYS A 13 -17.01 -15.79 17.76
N ALA A 14 -16.22 -16.67 17.13
CA ALA A 14 -15.16 -17.44 17.79
C ALA A 14 -14.09 -16.53 18.40
N LEU A 15 -13.74 -15.47 17.67
CA LEU A 15 -12.85 -14.40 18.13
C LEU A 15 -13.57 -13.36 19.00
N GLY A 16 -14.79 -13.59 19.50
CA GLY A 16 -15.53 -12.65 20.35
C GLY A 16 -15.59 -11.21 19.82
N LEU A 17 -15.59 -11.05 18.50
CA LEU A 17 -15.76 -9.78 17.80
C LEU A 17 -17.23 -9.59 17.44
N PHE A 18 -17.58 -8.38 17.01
CA PHE A 18 -18.91 -8.12 16.45
C PHE A 18 -19.06 -8.84 15.11
N PRO A 19 -20.28 -9.34 14.79
CA PRO A 19 -20.53 -9.91 13.47
C PRO A 19 -20.34 -8.83 12.38
N PRO A 20 -19.65 -9.16 11.28
CA PRO A 20 -19.51 -8.24 10.15
C PRO A 20 -20.86 -7.96 9.49
N THR A 21 -21.00 -6.83 8.80
CA THR A 21 -22.15 -6.60 7.91
C THR A 21 -22.10 -7.55 6.72
N GLU A 22 -23.20 -7.65 5.95
CA GLU A 22 -23.23 -8.47 4.74
C GLU A 22 -22.17 -8.03 3.72
N GLU A 23 -21.98 -6.71 3.56
CA GLU A 23 -20.97 -6.15 2.66
C GLU A 23 -19.55 -6.44 3.15
N GLN A 24 -19.30 -6.32 4.46
CA GLN A 24 -18.02 -6.67 5.06
C GLN A 24 -17.75 -8.18 4.94
N ALA A 25 -18.76 -9.02 5.16
CA ALA A 25 -18.65 -10.46 5.04
C ALA A 25 -18.30 -10.87 3.60
N ALA A 26 -18.89 -10.22 2.59
CA ALA A 26 -18.57 -10.45 1.19
C ALA A 26 -17.11 -10.10 0.86
N VAL A 27 -16.59 -8.99 1.40
CA VAL A 27 -15.17 -8.61 1.25
C VAL A 27 -14.25 -9.58 1.99
N ILE A 28 -14.60 -9.99 3.22
CA ILE A 28 -13.79 -10.91 4.03
C ILE A 28 -13.70 -12.28 3.36
N ALA A 29 -14.82 -12.81 2.88
CA ALA A 29 -14.91 -14.14 2.26
C ALA A 29 -14.58 -14.18 0.76
N ALA A 30 -14.23 -13.04 0.14
CA ALA A 30 -13.88 -13.02 -1.27
C ALA A 30 -12.69 -13.97 -1.55
N PRO A 31 -12.72 -14.78 -2.63
CA PRO A 31 -11.66 -15.73 -2.92
C PRO A 31 -10.30 -15.04 -3.10
N PRO A 32 -9.18 -15.79 -3.08
CA PRO A 32 -7.90 -15.29 -3.58
C PRO A 32 -8.02 -14.70 -4.99
N GLY A 33 -7.10 -13.79 -5.29
CA GLY A 33 -7.12 -12.93 -6.46
C GLY A 33 -7.20 -11.44 -6.11
N PRO A 34 -7.04 -10.56 -7.11
CA PRO A 34 -7.10 -9.11 -6.95
C PRO A 34 -8.52 -8.63 -6.58
N LEU A 35 -8.60 -7.76 -5.58
CA LEU A 35 -9.84 -7.23 -5.02
C LEU A 35 -9.69 -5.72 -4.76
N VAL A 36 -10.67 -4.93 -5.19
CA VAL A 36 -10.78 -3.50 -4.83
C VAL A 36 -11.96 -3.31 -3.90
N VAL A 37 -11.71 -2.60 -2.80
CA VAL A 37 -12.71 -2.22 -1.81
C VAL A 37 -12.80 -0.71 -1.75
N ILE A 38 -13.94 -0.18 -2.18
CA ILE A 38 -14.28 1.24 -2.08
C ILE A 38 -15.00 1.42 -0.73
N ALA A 39 -14.30 1.99 0.23
CA ALA A 39 -14.84 2.14 1.58
C ALA A 39 -14.65 3.57 2.05
N GLY A 40 -15.76 4.22 2.40
CA GLY A 40 -15.77 5.62 2.86
C GLY A 40 -15.16 5.81 4.25
N ALA A 41 -15.08 7.08 4.69
CA ALA A 41 -14.67 7.42 6.05
C ALA A 41 -15.58 6.75 7.07
N GLY A 42 -15.02 6.21 8.15
CA GLY A 42 -15.79 5.58 9.21
C GLY A 42 -16.44 4.24 8.85
N ALA A 43 -16.26 3.71 7.65
CA ALA A 43 -16.84 2.43 7.21
C ALA A 43 -16.17 1.19 7.85
N GLY A 44 -15.07 1.37 8.57
CA GLY A 44 -14.32 0.27 9.18
C GLY A 44 -13.36 -0.42 8.22
N LYS A 45 -12.68 0.33 7.33
CA LYS A 45 -11.67 -0.18 6.36
C LYS A 45 -10.66 -1.11 7.04
N THR A 46 -9.93 -0.59 8.03
CA THR A 46 -8.90 -1.33 8.78
C THR A 46 -9.46 -2.55 9.54
N GLU A 47 -10.71 -2.48 9.99
CA GLU A 47 -11.37 -3.58 10.68
C GLU A 47 -11.65 -4.76 9.74
N THR A 48 -12.16 -4.42 8.55
CA THR A 48 -12.46 -5.36 7.47
C THR A 48 -11.19 -5.98 6.91
N MET A 49 -10.13 -5.19 6.70
CA MET A 49 -8.82 -5.68 6.26
C MET A 49 -8.21 -6.68 7.25
N ALA A 50 -8.21 -6.34 8.54
CA ALA A 50 -7.69 -7.25 9.56
C ALA A 50 -8.53 -8.54 9.67
N ALA A 51 -9.85 -8.46 9.50
CA ALA A 51 -10.71 -9.64 9.48
C ALA A 51 -10.45 -10.52 8.26
N ARG A 52 -10.23 -9.92 7.08
CA ARG A 52 -9.86 -10.64 5.85
C ARG A 52 -8.56 -11.43 5.98
N VAL A 53 -7.51 -10.84 6.55
CA VAL A 53 -6.23 -11.55 6.80
C VAL A 53 -6.44 -12.78 7.66
N VAL A 54 -7.15 -12.61 8.77
CA VAL A 54 -7.39 -13.71 9.71
C VAL A 54 -8.27 -14.78 9.08
N TRP A 55 -9.24 -14.40 8.24
CA TRP A 55 -10.06 -15.34 7.50
C TRP A 55 -9.26 -16.14 6.46
N LEU A 56 -8.35 -15.50 5.72
CA LEU A 56 -7.48 -16.18 4.76
C LEU A 56 -6.58 -17.20 5.45
N ILE A 57 -6.00 -16.84 6.61
CA ILE A 57 -5.14 -17.75 7.38
C ILE A 57 -5.96 -18.88 8.02
N ALA A 58 -7.08 -18.57 8.68
CA ALA A 58 -7.91 -19.57 9.35
C ALA A 58 -8.47 -20.64 8.40
N ASN A 59 -8.65 -20.29 7.13
CA ASN A 59 -9.12 -21.18 6.09
C ASN A 59 -8.00 -21.86 5.28
N GLY A 60 -6.73 -21.64 5.64
CA GLY A 60 -5.59 -22.31 5.03
C GLY A 60 -5.16 -21.76 3.67
N TYR A 61 -5.53 -20.53 3.32
CA TYR A 61 -5.08 -19.88 2.08
C TYR A 61 -3.67 -19.31 2.18
N ALA A 62 -3.18 -19.03 3.39
CA ALA A 62 -1.85 -18.48 3.63
C ALA A 62 -1.40 -18.72 5.09
N GLU A 63 -0.10 -18.65 5.31
CA GLU A 63 0.52 -18.61 6.64
C GLU A 63 0.71 -17.17 7.14
N PRO A 64 0.81 -16.95 8.47
CA PRO A 64 1.06 -15.62 9.04
C PRO A 64 2.26 -14.87 8.45
N GLY A 65 3.38 -15.55 8.19
CA GLY A 65 4.59 -14.99 7.58
C GLY A 65 4.43 -14.62 6.10
N GLN A 66 3.38 -15.10 5.44
CA GLN A 66 3.09 -14.81 4.03
C GLN A 66 2.17 -13.59 3.82
N VAL A 67 2.00 -12.77 4.86
CA VAL A 67 1.16 -11.57 4.83
C VAL A 67 2.01 -10.32 4.73
N LEU A 68 1.75 -9.50 3.71
CA LEU A 68 2.28 -8.15 3.54
C LEU A 68 1.16 -7.11 3.64
N GLY A 69 1.30 -6.12 4.52
CA GLY A 69 0.43 -4.96 4.60
C GLY A 69 1.18 -3.66 4.37
N LEU A 70 0.70 -2.85 3.43
CA LEU A 70 1.27 -1.54 3.09
C LEU A 70 0.28 -0.43 3.43
N THR A 71 0.77 0.63 4.07
CA THR A 71 -0.02 1.78 4.50
C THR A 71 0.76 3.08 4.27
N PHE A 72 0.08 4.23 4.34
CA PHE A 72 0.76 5.54 4.21
C PHE A 72 1.50 5.97 5.47
N THR A 73 0.95 5.71 6.66
CA THR A 73 1.49 6.24 7.91
C THR A 73 2.02 5.14 8.82
N ARG A 74 3.09 5.43 9.57
CA ARG A 74 3.64 4.51 10.59
C ARG A 74 2.59 4.14 11.65
N LYS A 75 1.69 5.09 11.99
CA LYS A 75 0.59 4.86 12.93
C LYS A 75 -0.41 3.84 12.39
N ALA A 76 -0.83 3.96 11.13
CA ALA A 76 -1.73 3.01 10.48
C ALA A 76 -1.08 1.61 10.39
N ALA A 77 0.18 1.53 9.96
CA ALA A 77 0.95 0.28 9.94
C ALA A 77 0.95 -0.41 11.31
N GLY A 78 1.32 0.32 12.38
CA GLY A 78 1.36 -0.23 13.73
C GLY A 78 -0.03 -0.58 14.30
N GLN A 79 -1.09 0.11 13.89
CA GLN A 79 -2.46 -0.24 14.27
C GLN A 79 -2.93 -1.52 13.57
N LEU A 80 -2.71 -1.64 12.26
CA LEU A 80 -3.07 -2.82 11.49
C LEU A 80 -2.33 -4.06 12.01
N LEU A 81 -1.02 -3.96 12.22
CA LEU A 81 -0.20 -5.05 12.75
C LEU A 81 -0.69 -5.54 14.11
N ARG A 82 -0.96 -4.63 15.05
CA ARG A 82 -1.48 -5.00 16.38
C ARG A 82 -2.81 -5.73 16.30
N ARG A 83 -3.72 -5.28 15.43
CA ARG A 83 -5.04 -5.93 15.25
C ARG A 83 -4.87 -7.34 14.68
N VAL A 84 -4.07 -7.50 13.63
CA VAL A 84 -3.82 -8.81 13.01
C VAL A 84 -3.18 -9.76 14.03
N ARG A 85 -2.10 -9.35 14.71
CA ARG A 85 -1.41 -10.18 15.73
C ARG A 85 -2.34 -10.58 16.87
N SER A 86 -3.12 -9.63 17.41
CA SER A 86 -4.07 -9.92 18.49
C SER A 86 -5.11 -10.97 18.08
N ARG A 87 -5.63 -10.90 16.85
CA ARG A 87 -6.60 -11.88 16.34
C ARG A 87 -5.99 -13.23 16.06
N LEU A 88 -4.79 -13.27 15.49
CA LEU A 88 -4.07 -14.53 15.25
C LEU A 88 -3.73 -15.25 16.56
N ALA A 89 -3.32 -14.52 17.61
CA ALA A 89 -3.08 -15.10 18.93
C ALA A 89 -4.36 -15.70 19.53
N ARG A 90 -5.50 -15.03 19.37
CA ARG A 90 -6.81 -15.57 19.82
C ARG A 90 -7.25 -16.78 19.01
N LEU A 91 -6.98 -16.79 17.70
CA LEU A 91 -7.25 -17.93 16.83
C LEU A 91 -6.42 -19.16 17.24
N ALA A 92 -5.13 -18.97 17.52
CA ALA A 92 -4.24 -20.05 17.99
C ALA A 92 -4.73 -20.65 19.33
N GLY A 93 -5.25 -19.83 20.25
CA GLY A 93 -5.82 -20.31 21.52
C GLY A 93 -7.11 -21.13 21.38
N LEU A 94 -7.81 -21.07 20.23
CA LEU A 94 -9.04 -21.83 19.97
C LEU A 94 -8.77 -23.22 19.39
N GLU A 95 -7.60 -23.43 18.79
CA GLU A 95 -7.20 -24.68 18.13
C GLU A 95 -5.93 -25.22 18.82
N PRO A 96 -6.04 -26.06 19.88
CA PRO A 96 -4.89 -26.58 20.63
C PRO A 96 -3.92 -27.49 19.84
N GLY A 97 -4.19 -27.73 18.55
CA GLY A 97 -3.28 -28.41 17.61
C GLY A 97 -2.63 -27.48 16.59
N ALA A 98 -2.98 -26.19 16.58
CA ALA A 98 -2.40 -25.14 15.73
C ALA A 98 -1.11 -24.54 16.34
N ALA A 99 -0.41 -25.29 17.19
CA ALA A 99 0.94 -24.95 17.67
C ALA A 99 1.96 -24.82 16.52
N ALA A 100 1.62 -25.23 15.30
CA ALA A 100 2.38 -24.94 14.09
C ALA A 100 2.45 -23.43 13.74
N CYS A 101 1.54 -22.59 14.26
CA CYS A 101 1.53 -21.15 14.01
C CYS A 101 2.71 -20.39 14.64
N GLU A 102 3.44 -20.96 15.60
CA GLU A 102 4.66 -20.33 16.15
C GLU A 102 5.86 -20.43 15.19
N SER A 103 5.90 -21.45 14.33
CA SER A 103 6.94 -21.60 13.28
C SER A 103 6.57 -20.92 11.96
N ALA A 104 5.31 -20.49 11.79
CA ALA A 104 4.79 -19.97 10.52
C ALA A 104 5.06 -18.46 10.28
N GLY A 105 6.06 -17.89 10.96
CA GLY A 105 6.48 -16.50 10.83
C GLY A 105 5.50 -15.47 11.41
N THR A 106 5.78 -14.18 11.19
CA THR A 106 4.87 -13.10 11.61
C THR A 106 4.48 -12.20 10.43
N PRO A 107 3.26 -11.65 10.41
CA PRO A 107 2.83 -10.72 9.37
C PRO A 107 3.76 -9.51 9.28
N VAL A 108 4.11 -9.13 8.05
CA VAL A 108 4.90 -7.94 7.76
C VAL A 108 3.96 -6.81 7.43
N VAL A 109 3.98 -5.73 8.21
CA VAL A 109 3.19 -4.52 7.94
C VAL A 109 4.11 -3.31 8.02
N SER A 110 4.15 -2.51 6.97
CA SER A 110 5.05 -1.37 6.85
C SER A 110 4.41 -0.21 6.09
N THR A 111 5.13 0.90 5.97
CA THR A 111 4.73 1.97 5.04
C THR A 111 5.28 1.71 3.65
N TYR A 112 4.67 2.30 2.61
CA TYR A 112 5.18 2.19 1.23
C TYR A 112 6.67 2.53 1.11
N HIS A 113 7.11 3.62 1.75
CA HIS A 113 8.52 4.02 1.76
C HIS A 113 9.42 3.02 2.51
N ALA A 114 8.97 2.47 3.65
CA ALA A 114 9.76 1.49 4.37
C ALA A 114 9.91 0.18 3.59
N PHE A 115 8.85 -0.23 2.87
CA PHE A 115 8.88 -1.37 1.97
C PHE A 115 9.85 -1.17 0.81
N ALA A 116 9.79 -0.01 0.13
CA ALA A 116 10.74 0.34 -0.94
C ALA A 116 12.19 0.33 -0.45
N GLY A 117 12.45 0.85 0.76
CA GLY A 117 13.77 0.79 1.37
C GLY A 117 14.24 -0.64 1.66
N SER A 118 13.34 -1.55 2.08
CA SER A 118 13.68 -2.97 2.23
C SER A 118 14.01 -3.61 0.89
N LEU A 119 13.20 -3.32 -0.14
CA LEU A 119 13.41 -3.85 -1.48
C LEU A 119 14.79 -3.46 -2.04
N LEU A 120 15.21 -2.21 -1.83
CA LEU A 120 16.54 -1.75 -2.26
C LEU A 120 17.68 -2.31 -1.40
N ARG A 121 17.47 -2.61 -0.12
CA ARG A 121 18.50 -3.30 0.66
C ARG A 121 18.71 -4.73 0.18
N ASP A 122 17.63 -5.43 -0.14
CA ASP A 122 17.67 -6.85 -0.48
C ASP A 122 18.10 -7.08 -1.95
N TYR A 123 17.64 -6.22 -2.86
CA TYR A 123 17.83 -6.39 -4.31
C TYR A 123 18.59 -5.22 -4.98
N GLY A 124 19.05 -4.23 -4.20
CA GLY A 124 19.61 -2.98 -4.70
C GLY A 124 20.76 -3.17 -5.67
N LEU A 125 21.59 -4.20 -5.48
CA LEU A 125 22.74 -4.53 -6.32
C LEU A 125 22.38 -4.96 -7.75
N LEU A 126 21.13 -5.31 -8.03
CA LEU A 126 20.64 -5.49 -9.41
C LEU A 126 20.58 -4.15 -10.16
N LEU A 127 20.41 -3.05 -9.41
CA LEU A 127 20.65 -1.70 -9.88
C LEU A 127 22.03 -1.24 -9.41
N PRO A 128 22.58 -0.16 -9.98
CA PRO A 128 23.77 0.49 -9.44
C PRO A 128 23.42 1.31 -8.17
N VAL A 129 22.77 0.68 -7.19
CA VAL A 129 22.37 1.28 -5.90
C VAL A 129 22.99 0.48 -4.76
N GLU A 130 23.78 1.15 -3.93
CA GLU A 130 24.45 0.53 -2.78
C GLU A 130 23.44 0.26 -1.65
N PRO A 131 23.44 -0.92 -0.99
CA PRO A 131 22.51 -1.24 0.09
C PRO A 131 22.60 -0.31 1.31
N ASP A 132 23.80 0.23 1.57
CA ASP A 132 24.08 1.13 2.71
C ASP A 132 23.82 2.61 2.38
N THR A 133 23.08 2.90 1.31
CA THR A 133 22.72 4.27 0.94
C THR A 133 21.89 4.92 2.04
N SER A 134 22.33 6.09 2.53
CA SER A 134 21.62 6.81 3.60
C SER A 134 20.50 7.70 3.06
N LEU A 135 19.44 7.89 3.86
CA LEU A 135 18.30 8.74 3.49
C LEU A 135 18.51 10.18 3.98
N LEU A 136 18.47 11.14 3.05
CA LEU A 136 18.49 12.56 3.35
C LEU A 136 17.14 13.05 3.86
N THR A 137 17.18 13.94 4.85
CA THR A 137 16.06 14.81 5.21
C THR A 137 15.85 15.91 4.16
N GLU A 138 14.69 16.57 4.18
CA GLU A 138 14.41 17.70 3.28
C GLU A 138 15.43 18.84 3.44
N THR A 139 15.93 19.07 4.66
CA THR A 139 16.94 20.10 4.95
C THR A 139 18.31 19.71 4.39
N GLU A 140 18.75 18.47 4.59
CA GLU A 140 20.05 18.01 4.08
C GLU A 140 20.05 17.97 2.54
N LEU A 141 18.93 17.53 1.93
CA LEU A 141 18.77 17.57 0.47
C LEU A 141 18.84 19.01 -0.05
N TRP A 142 18.24 19.96 0.68
CA TRP A 142 18.32 21.37 0.29
C TRP A 142 19.75 21.91 0.39
N GLN A 143 20.49 21.57 1.46
CA GLN A 143 21.89 21.97 1.63
C GLN A 143 22.75 21.43 0.48
N LEU A 144 22.62 20.14 0.18
CA LEU A 144 23.37 19.50 -0.91
C LEU A 144 23.05 20.15 -2.27
N ALA A 145 21.77 20.39 -2.56
CA ALA A 145 21.37 21.05 -3.80
C ALA A 145 21.85 22.51 -3.87
N PHE A 146 21.83 23.23 -2.75
CA PHE A 146 22.33 24.61 -2.69
C PHE A 146 23.84 24.66 -2.95
N GLU A 147 24.62 23.71 -2.42
CA GLU A 147 26.05 23.59 -2.71
C GLU A 147 26.31 23.30 -4.18
N VAL A 148 25.54 22.40 -4.80
CA VAL A 148 25.62 22.10 -6.23
C VAL A 148 25.35 23.34 -7.08
N VAL A 149 24.31 24.12 -6.73
CA VAL A 149 23.96 25.35 -7.46
C VAL A 149 25.04 26.42 -7.32
N ASN A 150 25.61 26.62 -6.13
CA ASN A 150 26.68 27.61 -5.93
C ASN A 150 28.03 27.16 -6.53
N GLY A 151 28.26 25.84 -6.60
CA GLY A 151 29.46 25.25 -7.20
C GLY A 151 29.40 25.10 -8.72
N TYR A 152 28.25 25.42 -9.34
CA TYR A 152 28.07 25.26 -10.78
C TYR A 152 28.93 26.25 -11.57
N ARG A 153 29.76 25.73 -12.48
CA ARG A 153 30.71 26.53 -13.29
C ARG A 153 30.18 26.94 -14.65
N GLY A 154 29.01 26.45 -15.05
CA GLY A 154 28.38 26.83 -16.33
C GLY A 154 27.64 28.16 -16.24
N GLU A 155 27.21 28.66 -17.39
CA GLU A 155 26.34 29.85 -17.45
C GLU A 155 24.87 29.44 -17.28
N LEU A 156 24.15 30.18 -16.43
CA LEU A 156 22.69 30.11 -16.29
C LEU A 156 22.10 31.44 -16.73
N ARG A 157 21.18 31.44 -17.69
CA ARG A 157 20.57 32.69 -18.20
C ARG A 157 19.35 33.04 -17.37
N THR A 158 19.56 33.29 -16.09
CA THR A 158 18.49 33.61 -15.15
C THR A 158 18.83 34.84 -14.30
N GLN A 159 17.80 35.63 -13.98
CA GLN A 159 17.92 36.76 -13.05
C GLN A 159 17.61 36.35 -11.59
N LYS A 160 17.36 35.05 -11.36
CA LYS A 160 16.97 34.52 -10.05
C LYS A 160 18.19 34.33 -9.16
N THR A 161 17.97 34.42 -7.85
CA THR A 161 19.02 34.16 -6.85
C THR A 161 19.34 32.65 -6.78
N PRO A 162 20.54 32.26 -6.30
CA PRO A 162 20.90 30.85 -6.13
C PRO A 162 19.90 30.05 -5.29
N ALA A 163 19.35 30.66 -4.23
CA ALA A 163 18.34 30.02 -3.39
C ALA A 163 17.03 29.76 -4.17
N ALA A 164 16.60 30.70 -5.03
CA ALA A 164 15.42 30.52 -5.87
C ALA A 164 15.64 29.44 -6.95
N VAL A 165 16.83 29.39 -7.57
CA VAL A 165 17.20 28.33 -8.50
C VAL A 165 17.22 26.97 -7.81
N THR A 166 17.79 26.89 -6.61
CA THR A 166 17.80 25.65 -5.79
C THR A 166 16.39 25.13 -5.53
N ALA A 167 15.45 26.02 -5.17
CA ALA A 167 14.04 25.65 -5.00
C ALA A 167 13.41 25.11 -6.29
N MET A 168 13.76 25.67 -7.46
CA MET A 168 13.31 25.17 -8.76
C MET A 168 13.91 23.78 -9.07
N VAL A 169 15.20 23.58 -8.83
CA VAL A 169 15.90 22.29 -9.01
C VAL A 169 15.22 21.21 -8.15
N LEU A 170 15.02 21.45 -6.85
CA LEU A 170 14.40 20.47 -5.96
C LEU A 170 12.95 20.16 -6.33
N ARG A 171 12.18 21.18 -6.71
CA ARG A 171 10.79 20.99 -7.14
C ARG A 171 10.73 20.13 -8.41
N LEU A 172 11.59 20.40 -9.38
CA LEU A 172 11.65 19.65 -10.63
C LEU A 172 12.17 18.22 -10.40
N TRP A 173 13.22 18.06 -9.60
CA TRP A 173 13.73 16.77 -9.14
C TRP A 173 12.63 15.88 -8.56
N GLY A 174 11.85 16.41 -7.61
CA GLY A 174 10.75 15.66 -7.00
C GLY A 174 9.69 15.20 -8.03
N GLN A 175 9.38 16.03 -9.03
CA GLN A 175 8.45 15.65 -10.10
C GLN A 175 9.05 14.59 -11.03
N LEU A 176 10.33 14.71 -11.40
CA LEU A 176 11.00 13.72 -12.24
C LEU A 176 11.04 12.34 -11.55
N ALA A 177 11.42 12.31 -10.27
CA ALA A 177 11.44 11.09 -9.47
C ALA A 177 10.05 10.46 -9.35
N GLU A 178 9.03 11.27 -9.05
CA GLU A 178 7.65 10.80 -8.88
C GLU A 178 7.07 10.21 -10.17
N HIS A 179 7.38 10.82 -11.31
CA HIS A 179 6.88 10.41 -12.62
C HIS A 179 7.81 9.45 -13.38
N LEU A 180 8.90 9.00 -12.75
CA LEU A 180 9.92 8.12 -13.35
C LEU A 180 10.54 8.67 -14.65
N VAL A 181 10.60 9.99 -14.77
CA VAL A 181 11.17 10.68 -15.94
C VAL A 181 12.65 10.94 -15.68
N ASP A 182 13.49 10.64 -16.67
CA ASP A 182 14.92 10.98 -16.61
C ASP A 182 15.23 12.37 -17.18
N THR A 183 16.41 12.90 -16.85
CA THR A 183 16.87 14.22 -17.29
C THR A 183 17.10 14.30 -18.80
N GLY A 184 17.39 13.18 -19.46
CA GLY A 184 17.51 13.09 -20.92
C GLY A 184 16.17 13.32 -21.61
N GLN A 185 15.11 12.69 -21.11
CA GLN A 185 13.74 12.90 -21.59
C GLN A 185 13.29 14.36 -21.43
N LEU A 186 13.68 15.03 -20.34
CA LEU A 186 13.29 16.42 -20.09
C LEU A 186 13.98 17.41 -21.04
N ARG A 187 15.26 17.17 -21.36
CA ARG A 187 16.15 18.10 -22.08
C ARG A 187 15.52 18.65 -23.36
N ASP A 188 14.90 17.78 -24.15
CA ASP A 188 14.43 18.12 -25.50
C ASP A 188 12.92 18.40 -25.58
N THR A 189 12.20 18.39 -24.44
CA THR A 189 10.73 18.58 -24.42
C THR A 189 10.24 19.90 -25.01
N HIS A 190 11.08 20.95 -24.98
CA HIS A 190 10.73 22.29 -25.42
C HIS A 190 10.83 22.48 -26.94
N VAL A 191 11.63 21.64 -27.63
CA VAL A 191 12.08 21.87 -29.01
C VAL A 191 10.93 21.88 -30.01
N GLU A 192 9.97 20.95 -29.86
CA GLU A 192 8.85 20.86 -30.80
C GLU A 192 7.92 22.06 -30.70
N LEU A 193 7.58 22.50 -29.48
CA LEU A 193 6.71 23.65 -29.29
C LEU A 193 7.39 24.94 -29.77
N GLU A 194 8.68 25.11 -29.48
CA GLU A 194 9.46 26.24 -29.97
C GLU A 194 9.43 26.30 -31.50
N ARG A 195 9.70 25.17 -32.16
CA ARG A 195 9.58 25.06 -33.63
C ARG A 195 8.18 25.46 -34.10
N LEU A 196 7.12 24.92 -33.51
CA LEU A 196 5.74 25.23 -33.93
C LEU A 196 5.41 26.72 -33.78
N VAL A 197 5.80 27.33 -32.67
CA VAL A 197 5.55 28.76 -32.40
C VAL A 197 6.28 29.66 -33.40
N HIS A 198 7.50 29.30 -33.82
CA HIS A 198 8.28 30.10 -34.76
C HIS A 198 7.98 29.81 -36.24
N THR A 199 7.47 28.63 -36.58
CA THR A 199 7.34 28.19 -37.99
C THR A 199 5.91 28.16 -38.51
N LEU A 200 4.89 28.06 -37.64
CA LEU A 200 3.51 28.08 -38.09
C LEU A 200 3.12 29.47 -38.64
N PRO A 201 2.33 29.51 -39.73
CA PRO A 201 1.87 30.77 -40.29
C PRO A 201 0.91 31.49 -39.32
N PRO A 202 0.83 32.83 -39.39
CA PRO A 202 -0.12 33.60 -38.60
C PRO A 202 -1.56 33.23 -38.96
N GLY A 203 -2.46 33.31 -37.97
CA GLY A 203 -3.89 33.07 -38.18
C GLY A 203 -4.55 34.12 -39.09
N PRO A 204 -5.75 33.84 -39.64
CA PRO A 204 -6.40 34.69 -40.66
C PRO A 204 -6.72 36.12 -40.21
N TYR A 205 -6.75 36.39 -38.91
CA TYR A 205 -7.01 37.72 -38.34
C TYR A 205 -5.78 38.34 -37.65
N GLN A 206 -4.62 37.67 -37.71
CA GLN A 206 -3.41 38.11 -37.03
C GLN A 206 -2.64 39.11 -37.91
N ARG A 207 -2.58 40.37 -37.47
CA ARG A 207 -1.95 41.47 -38.23
C ARG A 207 -0.42 41.43 -38.19
N ASP A 208 0.16 40.92 -37.09
CA ASP A 208 1.60 40.78 -36.90
C ASP A 208 2.06 39.35 -37.20
N ARG A 209 3.12 39.20 -37.98
CA ARG A 209 3.70 37.89 -38.34
C ARG A 209 4.56 37.31 -37.23
N ALA A 210 4.94 38.10 -36.22
CA ALA A 210 5.70 37.63 -35.09
C ALA A 210 4.82 36.83 -34.09
N PRO A 211 5.41 35.87 -33.35
CA PRO A 211 4.72 35.21 -32.26
C PRO A 211 4.29 36.19 -31.17
N SER A 212 3.12 35.95 -30.57
CA SER A 212 2.65 36.80 -29.47
C SER A 212 3.60 36.76 -28.27
N GLN A 213 3.69 37.87 -27.53
CA GLN A 213 4.49 37.96 -26.31
C GLN A 213 4.11 36.92 -25.25
N TRP A 214 2.86 36.48 -25.21
CA TRP A 214 2.42 35.40 -24.33
C TRP A 214 3.04 34.05 -24.71
N LEU A 215 3.08 33.71 -25.99
CA LEU A 215 3.75 32.49 -26.49
C LEU A 215 5.25 32.54 -26.19
N LEU A 216 5.91 33.67 -26.44
CA LEU A 216 7.33 33.84 -26.16
C LEU A 216 7.66 33.67 -24.66
N ARG A 217 6.82 34.20 -23.75
CA ARG A 217 6.97 33.96 -22.30
C ARG A 217 6.79 32.49 -21.91
N MET A 218 5.88 31.78 -22.58
CA MET A 218 5.68 30.35 -22.37
C MET A 218 6.93 29.56 -22.78
N LEU A 219 7.49 29.84 -23.97
CA LEU A 219 8.73 29.23 -24.45
C LEU A 219 9.90 29.52 -23.51
N ALA A 220 10.08 30.77 -23.09
CA ALA A 220 11.12 31.14 -22.14
C ALA A 220 11.05 30.33 -20.84
N THR A 221 9.84 30.03 -20.35
CA THR A 221 9.64 29.18 -19.16
C THR A 221 10.05 27.72 -19.40
N GLN A 222 9.85 27.20 -20.61
CA GLN A 222 10.26 25.84 -20.96
C GLN A 222 11.78 25.74 -21.14
N ASN A 223 12.38 26.72 -21.81
CA ASN A 223 13.82 26.79 -22.03
C ASN A 223 14.56 26.94 -20.69
N GLU A 224 14.02 27.73 -19.76
CA GLU A 224 14.56 27.82 -18.40
C GLU A 224 14.58 26.46 -17.68
N ARG A 225 13.61 25.57 -17.90
CA ARG A 225 13.65 24.21 -17.30
C ARG A 225 14.76 23.36 -17.91
N ALA A 226 15.00 23.48 -19.22
CA ALA A 226 16.08 22.78 -19.89
C ALA A 226 17.46 23.27 -19.39
N GLU A 227 17.61 24.56 -19.08
CA GLU A 227 18.83 25.11 -18.48
C GLU A 227 19.13 24.54 -17.07
N LEU A 228 18.13 24.03 -16.35
CA LEU A 228 18.33 23.38 -15.05
C LEU A 228 18.79 21.92 -15.15
N VAL A 229 18.73 21.30 -16.34
CA VAL A 229 19.09 19.88 -16.52
C VAL A 229 20.51 19.56 -16.03
N PRO A 230 21.56 20.33 -16.37
CA PRO A 230 22.90 20.07 -15.86
C PRO A 230 23.01 20.14 -14.32
N LEU A 231 22.19 20.97 -13.66
CA LEU A 231 22.16 21.05 -12.19
C LEU A 231 21.50 19.81 -11.57
N LEU A 232 20.45 19.27 -12.21
CA LEU A 232 19.80 18.03 -11.80
C LEU A 232 20.75 16.84 -11.95
N ASP A 233 21.47 16.78 -13.08
CA ASP A 233 22.48 15.75 -13.34
C ASP A 233 23.60 15.82 -12.29
N ALA A 234 24.13 17.03 -12.02
CA ALA A 234 25.15 17.25 -11.00
C ALA A 234 24.68 16.89 -9.58
N LEU A 235 23.42 17.19 -9.23
CA LEU A 235 22.83 16.80 -7.95
C LEU A 235 22.77 15.27 -7.81
N LEU A 236 22.31 14.56 -8.84
CA LEU A 236 22.26 13.10 -8.83
C LEU A 236 23.66 12.47 -8.75
N GLU A 237 24.63 12.99 -9.48
CA GLU A 237 26.03 12.56 -9.40
C GLU A 237 26.60 12.76 -8.00
N ARG A 238 26.33 13.92 -7.39
CA ARG A 238 26.75 14.23 -6.02
C ARG A 238 26.11 13.27 -4.99
N MET A 239 24.81 13.03 -5.11
CA MET A 239 24.09 12.08 -4.25
C MET A 239 24.66 10.66 -4.36
N ARG A 240 24.99 10.22 -5.59
CA ARG A 240 25.66 8.91 -5.80
C ARG A 240 27.05 8.85 -5.18
N ALA A 241 27.86 9.90 -5.37
CA ALA A 241 29.22 9.95 -4.85
C ALA A 241 29.25 9.90 -3.30
N GLU A 242 28.29 10.54 -2.64
CA GLU A 242 28.15 10.52 -1.19
C GLU A 242 27.36 9.30 -0.66
N LYS A 243 26.86 8.43 -1.55
CA LYS A 243 26.00 7.28 -1.20
C LYS A 243 24.78 7.70 -0.38
N VAL A 244 24.10 8.75 -0.84
CA VAL A 244 22.89 9.30 -0.22
C VAL A 244 21.72 9.32 -1.20
N MET A 245 20.50 9.24 -0.70
CA MET A 245 19.29 9.36 -1.51
C MET A 245 18.16 10.05 -0.75
N ASP A 246 17.22 10.66 -1.47
CA ASP A 246 15.97 11.15 -0.87
C ASP A 246 14.83 10.12 -1.01
N PHE A 247 13.70 10.37 -0.33
CA PHE A 247 12.54 9.46 -0.37
C PHE A 247 11.94 9.28 -1.77
N GLY A 248 11.96 10.33 -2.61
CA GLY A 248 11.49 10.28 -3.99
C GLY A 248 12.38 9.38 -4.84
N LEU A 249 13.71 9.58 -4.78
CA LEU A 249 14.66 8.71 -5.48
C LEU A 249 14.59 7.26 -4.99
N GLN A 250 14.38 7.02 -3.69
CA GLN A 250 14.20 5.68 -3.15
C GLN A 250 12.99 4.97 -3.79
N MET A 251 11.84 5.65 -3.87
CA MET A 251 10.66 5.07 -4.49
C MET A 251 10.83 4.87 -6.00
N ALA A 252 11.43 5.84 -6.69
CA ALA A 252 11.71 5.75 -8.13
C ALA A 252 12.65 4.57 -8.44
N SER A 253 13.68 4.37 -7.62
CA SER A 253 14.62 3.26 -7.77
C SER A 253 13.93 1.91 -7.53
N ALA A 254 13.09 1.81 -6.50
CA ALA A 254 12.30 0.60 -6.24
C ALA A 254 11.33 0.29 -7.39
N ALA A 255 10.70 1.31 -7.98
CA ALA A 255 9.82 1.13 -9.13
C ALA A 255 10.58 0.64 -10.38
N ARG A 256 11.74 1.24 -10.67
CA ARG A 256 12.62 0.81 -11.77
C ARG A 256 13.12 -0.62 -11.56
N LEU A 257 13.49 -0.97 -10.33
CA LEU A 257 13.93 -2.32 -9.95
C LEU A 257 12.81 -3.33 -10.22
N ALA A 258 11.60 -3.06 -9.73
CA ALA A 258 10.45 -3.93 -9.92
C ALA A 258 10.08 -4.13 -11.39
N ALA A 259 10.13 -3.06 -12.20
CA ALA A 259 9.78 -3.11 -13.62
C ALA A 259 10.86 -3.80 -14.47
N SER A 260 12.14 -3.59 -14.14
CA SER A 260 13.27 -4.09 -14.96
C SER A 260 13.66 -5.53 -14.63
N PHE A 261 13.35 -6.01 -13.42
CA PHE A 261 13.78 -7.31 -12.92
C PHE A 261 12.58 -8.16 -12.46
N PRO A 262 11.89 -8.84 -13.40
CA PRO A 262 10.71 -9.66 -13.08
C PRO A 262 10.97 -10.76 -12.04
N GLN A 263 12.21 -11.19 -11.85
CA GLN A 263 12.58 -12.17 -10.83
C GLN A 263 12.23 -11.70 -9.41
N VAL A 264 12.35 -10.41 -9.13
CA VAL A 264 12.04 -9.83 -7.81
C VAL A 264 10.55 -10.01 -7.50
N GLY A 265 9.69 -9.70 -8.48
CA GLY A 265 8.25 -9.94 -8.34
C GLY A 265 7.91 -11.41 -8.13
N ARG A 266 8.59 -12.35 -8.81
CA ARG A 266 8.38 -13.79 -8.62
C ARG A 266 8.72 -14.24 -7.20
N GLU A 267 9.86 -13.80 -6.67
CA GLU A 267 10.30 -14.15 -5.31
C GLU A 267 9.35 -13.58 -4.25
N LEU A 268 8.94 -12.33 -4.39
CA LEU A 268 8.00 -11.72 -3.46
C LEU A 268 6.60 -12.34 -3.52
N ARG A 269 6.13 -12.82 -4.68
CA ARG A 269 4.86 -13.56 -4.78
C ARG A 269 4.93 -14.98 -4.22
N ASN A 270 6.13 -15.58 -4.17
CA ASN A 270 6.35 -16.84 -3.47
C ASN A 270 6.39 -16.61 -1.95
N GLN A 271 7.00 -15.52 -1.51
CA GLN A 271 7.09 -15.15 -0.10
C GLN A 271 5.73 -14.70 0.47
N PHE A 272 5.03 -13.82 -0.24
CA PHE A 272 3.78 -13.22 0.20
C PHE A 272 2.61 -13.76 -0.62
N ARG A 273 1.67 -14.40 0.05
CA ARG A 273 0.42 -14.92 -0.55
C ARG A 273 -0.79 -14.01 -0.29
N VAL A 274 -0.67 -13.10 0.68
CA VAL A 274 -1.68 -12.09 1.00
C VAL A 274 -1.02 -10.72 1.00
N VAL A 275 -1.49 -9.83 0.13
CA VAL A 275 -0.99 -8.45 0.01
C VAL A 275 -2.13 -7.47 0.23
N LEU A 276 -1.97 -6.57 1.18
CA LEU A 276 -2.92 -5.53 1.51
C LEU A 276 -2.37 -4.15 1.18
N LEU A 277 -3.10 -3.37 0.38
CA LEU A 277 -2.77 -1.99 0.04
C LEU A 277 -3.83 -1.07 0.68
N ASP A 278 -3.47 -0.37 1.74
CA ASP A 278 -4.35 0.60 2.41
C ASP A 278 -4.17 2.01 1.83
N GLU A 279 -5.23 2.82 1.92
CA GLU A 279 -5.34 4.18 1.39
C GLU A 279 -4.81 4.30 -0.05
N TYR A 280 -5.19 3.35 -0.90
CA TYR A 280 -4.65 3.22 -2.25
C TYR A 280 -4.94 4.44 -3.15
N GLN A 281 -5.95 5.26 -2.82
CA GLN A 281 -6.22 6.51 -3.53
C GLN A 281 -5.06 7.51 -3.47
N ASP A 282 -4.24 7.46 -2.42
CA ASP A 282 -3.15 8.41 -2.19
C ASP A 282 -1.83 7.98 -2.84
N THR A 283 -1.83 6.84 -3.55
CA THR A 283 -0.65 6.27 -4.21
C THR A 283 -0.12 7.17 -5.33
N GLY A 284 1.19 7.37 -5.37
CA GLY A 284 1.87 8.09 -6.46
C GLY A 284 2.01 7.27 -7.75
N HIS A 285 2.53 7.88 -8.82
CA HIS A 285 2.82 7.17 -10.07
C HIS A 285 3.94 6.14 -9.87
N SER A 286 5.05 6.55 -9.26
CA SER A 286 6.20 5.69 -8.94
C SER A 286 5.78 4.46 -8.12
N GLN A 287 5.01 4.68 -7.06
CA GLN A 287 4.47 3.64 -6.19
C GLN A 287 3.55 2.68 -6.94
N ARG A 288 2.64 3.20 -7.78
CA ARG A 288 1.74 2.38 -8.59
C ARG A 288 2.52 1.45 -9.51
N VAL A 289 3.53 1.97 -10.22
CA VAL A 289 4.38 1.17 -11.12
C VAL A 289 5.13 0.09 -10.35
N ALA A 290 5.67 0.41 -9.17
CA ALA A 290 6.33 -0.59 -8.32
C ALA A 290 5.35 -1.71 -7.95
N LEU A 291 4.18 -1.36 -7.41
CA LEU A 291 3.18 -2.34 -6.93
C LEU A 291 2.60 -3.19 -8.05
N SER A 292 2.27 -2.60 -9.20
CA SER A 292 1.73 -3.34 -10.34
C SER A 292 2.78 -4.27 -10.96
N SER A 293 4.05 -3.89 -10.96
CA SER A 293 5.14 -4.75 -11.45
C SER A 293 5.43 -5.92 -10.50
N LEU A 294 5.33 -5.70 -9.19
CA LEU A 294 5.59 -6.74 -8.17
C LEU A 294 4.41 -7.70 -7.98
N PHE A 295 3.18 -7.18 -7.95
CA PHE A 295 1.99 -7.94 -7.52
C PHE A 295 0.82 -7.90 -8.52
N GLY A 296 0.96 -7.17 -9.63
CA GLY A 296 -0.09 -6.99 -10.64
C GLY A 296 0.11 -7.81 -11.92
N GLY A 297 -0.56 -7.36 -12.99
CA GLY A 297 -0.51 -7.99 -14.31
C GLY A 297 -1.22 -9.34 -14.43
N GLY A 298 -2.02 -9.75 -13.44
CA GLY A 298 -2.70 -11.05 -13.45
C GLY A 298 -1.75 -12.26 -13.54
N VAL A 299 -0.50 -12.10 -13.09
CA VAL A 299 0.53 -13.14 -13.21
C VAL A 299 0.27 -14.32 -12.25
N ASP A 300 -0.45 -14.09 -11.15
CA ASP A 300 -0.77 -15.10 -10.14
C ASP A 300 -2.18 -14.87 -9.59
N ASP A 301 -3.17 -15.59 -10.13
CA ASP A 301 -4.56 -15.56 -9.66
C ASP A 301 -4.73 -16.18 -8.26
N GLY A 302 -3.73 -16.90 -7.76
CA GLY A 302 -3.70 -17.45 -6.41
C GLY A 302 -3.21 -16.45 -5.36
N LEU A 303 -2.73 -15.27 -5.74
CA LEU A 303 -2.32 -14.21 -4.82
C LEU A 303 -3.54 -13.45 -4.30
N ALA A 304 -3.75 -13.41 -2.99
CA ALA A 304 -4.81 -12.62 -2.39
C ALA A 304 -4.37 -11.16 -2.25
N LEU A 305 -4.54 -10.37 -3.32
CA LEU A 305 -4.26 -8.94 -3.33
C LEU A 305 -5.53 -8.14 -3.01
N THR A 306 -5.48 -7.23 -2.05
CA THR A 306 -6.63 -6.37 -1.71
C THR A 306 -6.19 -4.92 -1.57
N ALA A 307 -6.72 -4.05 -2.42
CA ALA A 307 -6.58 -2.61 -2.30
C ALA A 307 -7.84 -1.98 -1.72
N VAL A 308 -7.65 -1.08 -0.76
CA VAL A 308 -8.74 -0.36 -0.10
C VAL A 308 -8.52 1.13 -0.24
N GLY A 309 -9.59 1.87 -0.54
CA GLY A 309 -9.51 3.32 -0.66
C GLY A 309 -10.86 4.01 -0.80
N ASP A 310 -10.84 5.33 -0.81
CA ASP A 310 -12.00 6.18 -1.11
C ASP A 310 -11.60 7.24 -2.15
N PRO A 311 -12.15 7.20 -3.39
CA PRO A 311 -11.84 8.20 -4.41
C PRO A 311 -12.14 9.64 -3.97
N ILE A 312 -13.13 9.85 -3.10
CA ILE A 312 -13.54 11.18 -2.64
C ILE A 312 -12.54 11.76 -1.62
N GLN A 313 -11.69 10.91 -1.02
CA GLN A 313 -10.69 11.32 -0.03
C GLN A 313 -9.28 11.52 -0.61
N SER A 314 -9.13 11.45 -1.94
CA SER A 314 -7.84 11.70 -2.60
C SER A 314 -7.43 13.18 -2.49
N ILE A 315 -6.71 13.55 -1.42
CA ILE A 315 -6.31 14.94 -1.13
C ILE A 315 -4.85 15.26 -1.46
N TYR A 316 -4.03 14.25 -1.79
CA TYR A 316 -2.59 14.41 -2.04
C TYR A 316 -2.23 14.61 -3.52
N GLY A 317 -3.15 15.12 -4.34
CA GLY A 317 -2.95 15.30 -5.78
C GLY A 317 -1.71 16.12 -6.14
N TRP A 318 -1.38 17.12 -5.32
CA TRP A 318 -0.19 17.97 -5.47
C TRP A 318 1.14 17.26 -5.19
N ARG A 319 1.11 16.05 -4.60
CA ARG A 319 2.29 15.18 -4.37
C ARG A 319 2.43 14.06 -5.41
N GLY A 320 1.61 14.05 -6.46
CA GLY A 320 1.62 13.01 -7.49
C GLY A 320 0.59 11.90 -7.29
N ALA A 321 -0.17 11.93 -6.19
CA ALA A 321 -1.32 11.02 -6.03
C ALA A 321 -2.36 11.28 -7.11
N SER A 322 -3.00 10.23 -7.63
CA SER A 322 -4.06 10.38 -8.62
C SER A 322 -5.33 9.70 -8.17
N ALA A 323 -6.43 10.47 -8.12
CA ALA A 323 -7.78 9.92 -7.94
C ALA A 323 -8.14 8.87 -9.02
N THR A 324 -7.42 8.84 -10.15
CA THR A 324 -7.58 7.83 -11.21
C THR A 324 -6.99 6.46 -10.86
N ASN A 325 -6.23 6.33 -9.77
CA ASN A 325 -5.58 5.07 -9.40
C ASN A 325 -6.57 3.97 -9.03
N LEU A 326 -7.65 4.30 -8.31
CA LEU A 326 -8.68 3.30 -7.97
C LEU A 326 -9.37 2.73 -9.23
N PRO A 327 -9.84 3.57 -10.17
CA PRO A 327 -10.33 3.08 -11.47
C PRO A 327 -9.29 2.25 -12.23
N ARG A 328 -8.03 2.71 -12.28
CA ARG A 328 -6.93 2.03 -12.98
C ARG A 328 -6.46 0.74 -12.31
N PHE A 329 -6.80 0.50 -11.03
CA PHE A 329 -6.47 -0.78 -10.38
C PHE A 329 -6.97 -1.97 -11.20
N THR A 330 -8.18 -1.84 -11.76
CA THR A 330 -8.77 -2.90 -12.57
C THR A 330 -7.97 -3.20 -13.85
N THR A 331 -7.26 -2.23 -14.42
CA THR A 331 -6.41 -2.47 -15.59
C THR A 331 -5.00 -2.88 -15.20
N ASP A 332 -4.50 -2.44 -14.05
CA ASP A 332 -3.12 -2.65 -13.63
C ASP A 332 -2.89 -4.01 -12.96
N PHE A 333 -3.91 -4.56 -12.29
CA PHE A 333 -3.78 -5.77 -11.46
C PHE A 333 -4.59 -6.98 -11.95
N LEU A 334 -5.60 -6.79 -12.79
CA LEU A 334 -6.33 -7.91 -13.38
C LEU A 334 -5.65 -8.39 -14.66
N SER A 335 -5.75 -9.68 -14.96
CA SER A 335 -5.44 -10.19 -16.30
C SER A 335 -6.44 -9.61 -17.32
N PRO A 336 -6.02 -9.27 -18.56
CA PRO A 336 -6.91 -8.80 -19.62
C PRO A 336 -8.08 -9.76 -19.92
N THR A 337 -7.92 -11.04 -19.60
CA THR A 337 -8.93 -12.10 -19.78
C THR A 337 -9.82 -12.33 -18.56
N ALA A 338 -9.50 -11.72 -17.41
CA ALA A 338 -10.28 -11.83 -16.18
C ALA A 338 -11.48 -10.86 -16.23
N HIS A 339 -12.58 -11.31 -16.84
CA HIS A 339 -13.82 -10.53 -16.97
C HIS A 339 -14.58 -10.30 -15.64
N GLN A 340 -14.10 -10.82 -14.52
CA GLN A 340 -14.82 -10.74 -13.24
C GLN A 340 -14.36 -9.52 -12.44
N ARG A 341 -15.04 -8.38 -12.64
CA ARG A 341 -14.91 -7.20 -11.78
C ARG A 341 -15.33 -7.57 -10.35
N ARG A 342 -14.36 -7.68 -9.45
CA ARG A 342 -14.60 -7.81 -8.00
C ARG A 342 -14.36 -6.45 -7.33
N SER A 343 -15.32 -5.55 -7.54
CA SER A 343 -15.37 -4.25 -6.86
C SER A 343 -16.49 -4.29 -5.83
N TRP A 344 -16.16 -4.04 -4.57
CA TRP A 344 -17.14 -3.92 -3.50
C TRP A 344 -17.15 -2.49 -2.97
N SER A 345 -18.34 -1.95 -2.72
CA SER A 345 -18.52 -0.63 -2.12
C SER A 345 -19.41 -0.70 -0.89
N TYR A 346 -19.02 -0.07 0.21
CA TYR A 346 -19.88 0.10 1.38
C TYR A 346 -19.67 1.44 2.10
N GLY A 347 -20.77 1.99 2.63
CA GLY A 347 -20.83 3.29 3.27
C GLY A 347 -20.58 3.26 4.79
N PRO A 348 -20.65 4.42 5.48
CA PRO A 348 -20.50 4.51 6.93
C PRO A 348 -21.56 3.65 7.64
N VAL A 349 -21.11 2.85 8.61
CA VAL A 349 -22.00 2.00 9.41
C VAL A 349 -22.75 2.90 10.39
N GLY A 350 -24.06 3.07 10.20
CA GLY A 350 -24.91 3.73 11.18
C GLY A 350 -24.80 3.04 12.55
N VAL A 351 -24.71 3.83 13.63
CA VAL A 351 -24.67 3.33 15.01
C VAL A 351 -26.05 2.78 15.37
N THR A 352 -26.38 1.59 14.87
CA THR A 352 -27.41 0.76 15.49
C THR A 352 -26.78 0.10 16.71
N ARG A 353 -27.53 0.05 17.81
CA ARG A 353 -27.10 -0.50 19.11
C ARG A 353 -26.71 -1.98 18.93
N ARG A 354 -25.44 -2.26 18.64
CA ARG A 354 -24.93 -3.61 18.39
C ARG A 354 -24.38 -4.20 19.69
N GLU A 355 -25.11 -5.16 20.24
CA GLU A 355 -24.70 -5.91 21.41
C GLU A 355 -23.56 -6.90 21.06
N ARG A 356 -22.61 -7.08 21.98
CA ARG A 356 -21.59 -8.13 21.85
C ARG A 356 -22.27 -9.50 21.88
N CYS A 357 -21.76 -10.47 21.12
CA CYS A 357 -22.17 -11.86 21.28
C CYS A 357 -21.97 -12.30 22.74
N THR A 358 -23.06 -12.37 23.50
CA THR A 358 -23.09 -12.88 24.86
C THR A 358 -23.42 -14.37 24.80
N TRP A 359 -22.57 -15.18 25.42
CA TRP A 359 -22.85 -16.59 25.63
C TRP A 359 -23.67 -16.70 26.92
N GLN A 360 -24.96 -17.00 26.82
CA GLN A 360 -25.76 -17.34 27.99
C GLN A 360 -25.34 -18.73 28.48
N THR A 361 -24.72 -18.79 29.65
CA THR A 361 -24.65 -20.02 30.45
C THR A 361 -25.99 -20.20 31.17
N PRO A 362 -26.73 -21.30 30.96
CA PRO A 362 -27.91 -21.58 31.76
C PRO A 362 -27.47 -22.02 33.17
N PHE A 363 -27.87 -21.28 34.20
CA PHE A 363 -27.82 -21.70 35.62
C PHE A 363 -28.87 -22.82 35.87
N PRO A 364 -28.78 -23.64 36.93
CA PRO A 364 -28.22 -24.98 36.82
C PRO A 364 -29.21 -26.05 37.26
N ARG A 365 -29.77 -26.85 36.34
CA ARG A 365 -30.28 -28.22 36.64
C ARG A 365 -30.20 -29.14 35.41
N ARG A 366 -29.16 -30.01 35.38
CA ARG A 366 -29.00 -31.28 34.60
C ARG A 366 -28.84 -31.07 33.06
N ARG A 367 -28.26 -31.93 32.21
CA ARG A 367 -27.60 -33.27 32.22
C ARG A 367 -26.28 -33.18 31.39
N ALA A 368 -25.34 -34.12 31.56
CA ALA A 368 -24.16 -34.23 30.70
C ALA A 368 -24.57 -34.47 29.23
N GLY A 369 -24.33 -33.49 28.35
CA GLY A 369 -24.62 -33.59 26.91
C GLY A 369 -25.23 -32.35 26.26
N ASP A 370 -25.60 -31.31 27.02
CA ASP A 370 -26.31 -30.16 26.45
C ASP A 370 -25.37 -29.13 25.80
N ARG A 371 -25.73 -28.70 24.58
CA ARG A 371 -24.90 -27.80 23.76
C ARG A 371 -25.21 -26.34 24.11
N SER A 372 -24.20 -25.54 24.44
CA SER A 372 -24.35 -24.08 24.60
C SER A 372 -24.62 -23.45 23.23
N ARG A 373 -25.72 -22.68 23.11
CA ARG A 373 -26.09 -21.95 21.89
C ARG A 373 -25.77 -20.46 22.02
N CYS A 374 -25.21 -19.88 20.98
CA CYS A 374 -25.10 -18.42 20.88
C CYS A 374 -26.49 -17.82 20.63
N VAL A 375 -26.89 -16.84 21.44
CA VAL A 375 -28.21 -16.20 21.37
C VAL A 375 -28.43 -15.46 20.04
N HIS A 376 -27.36 -15.09 19.33
CA HIS A 376 -27.45 -14.31 18.08
C HIS A 376 -27.21 -15.12 16.79
N CYS A 377 -26.42 -16.21 16.81
CA CYS A 377 -26.14 -17.00 15.60
C CYS A 377 -26.72 -18.44 15.63
N GLY A 378 -27.43 -18.82 16.70
CA GLY A 378 -28.14 -20.11 16.80
C GLY A 378 -27.25 -21.36 16.89
N HIS A 379 -25.92 -21.23 16.79
CA HIS A 379 -24.99 -22.35 16.70
C HIS A 379 -24.61 -22.94 18.05
N ALA A 380 -24.44 -24.26 18.05
CA ALA A 380 -24.31 -25.09 19.24
C ALA A 380 -22.87 -25.63 19.38
N ARG A 381 -22.22 -25.41 20.53
CA ARG A 381 -20.86 -25.90 20.83
C ARG A 381 -20.86 -27.44 21.01
N THR A 382 -19.95 -28.16 20.36
CA THR A 382 -19.69 -29.58 20.64
C THR A 382 -18.91 -29.76 21.95
N PRO A 383 -19.32 -30.66 22.86
CA PRO A 383 -18.67 -30.79 24.16
C PRO A 383 -17.33 -31.54 24.04
N ARG A 384 -16.29 -31.02 24.72
CA ARG A 384 -15.01 -31.72 24.97
C ARG A 384 -15.28 -33.03 25.71
N ARG A 385 -14.69 -34.13 25.25
CA ARG A 385 -14.54 -35.36 26.06
C ARG A 385 -13.34 -35.18 26.98
N ASP A 386 -13.56 -34.74 28.20
CA ASP A 386 -12.59 -34.91 29.28
C ASP A 386 -12.71 -36.33 29.85
N ARG A 387 -11.69 -37.15 29.61
CA ARG A 387 -11.45 -38.40 30.33
C ARG A 387 -10.27 -38.18 31.26
N SER A 388 -10.55 -37.92 32.54
CA SER A 388 -9.79 -38.52 33.66
C SER A 388 -10.31 -38.08 35.03
N LEU A 389 -10.87 -39.08 35.73
CA LEU A 389 -10.64 -39.44 37.14
C LEU A 389 -11.21 -38.53 38.25
N ARG A 390 -12.27 -39.08 38.85
CA ARG A 390 -12.75 -38.87 40.22
C ARG A 390 -11.69 -39.33 41.22
N THR A 391 -11.52 -38.58 42.31
CA THR A 391 -11.70 -39.04 43.70
C THR A 391 -11.54 -37.84 44.64
N ALA A 392 -12.59 -37.53 45.38
CA ALA A 392 -12.50 -36.75 46.62
C ALA A 392 -12.30 -37.72 47.80
N PRO A 393 -11.83 -37.22 48.95
CA PRO A 393 -12.64 -37.43 50.14
C PRO A 393 -12.92 -36.13 50.90
N ARG A 394 -14.11 -36.10 51.50
CA ARG A 394 -14.55 -35.14 52.52
C ARG A 394 -13.89 -35.46 53.86
N CYS A 395 -13.67 -34.41 54.67
CA CYS A 395 -13.89 -34.26 56.12
C CYS A 395 -13.10 -33.00 56.54
N ALA A 396 -13.39 -32.21 57.57
CA ALA A 396 -14.53 -31.90 58.43
C ALA A 396 -14.00 -30.77 59.36
N GLY A 397 -14.88 -29.93 59.92
CA GLY A 397 -14.61 -29.31 61.24
C GLY A 397 -14.05 -27.89 61.29
N ARG A 398 -14.90 -27.02 61.85
CA ARG A 398 -14.65 -25.76 62.59
C ARG A 398 -13.22 -25.55 63.14
N THR A 399 -12.61 -24.40 62.88
CA THR A 399 -12.57 -23.20 63.74
C THR A 399 -12.03 -22.04 62.93
#